data_AF-A0A9X9LGH3-F1
#
_entry.id   AF-A0A9X9LGH3-F1
#
_cell.length_a   1.000
_cell.length_b   1.000
_cell.length_c   1.000
_cell.angle_alpha   90.00
_cell.angle_beta   90.00
_cell.angle_gamma   90.00
#
_symmetry.space_group_name_H-M   'P 1'
#
loop_
_entity.id
_entity.type
_entity.pdbx_description
1 polymer ?
#
loop_
_entity_poly.entity_id
_entity_poly.type
_entity_poly.pdbx_seq_one_letter_code
_entity_poly.pdbx_strand_id
1 'polypeptide(L)'
;RESDLFLLDSRTLWASEEGWLVFDITATSNHWVVNPRHNLGLQLCVETLDGQSINPKLAGLIGRHGPQNKQPFMVAFFKATEVHLRSTRSTGGKQRSQNRSKTPKNQEALRVANVA
;
A
#
# COMPACT_ATOMS: atom_id res chain seq x y z
N ARG A 1 -19.30 -15.79 -14.02
CA ARG A 1 -18.35 -14.67 -13.80
C ARG A 1 -17.95 -14.59 -12.32
N GLU A 2 -17.70 -15.74 -11.67
CA GLU A 2 -17.23 -15.86 -10.28
C GLU A 2 -15.74 -16.26 -10.24
N SER A 3 -15.12 -16.45 -11.40
CA SER A 3 -13.78 -17.00 -11.60
C SER A 3 -12.63 -16.11 -11.12
N ASP A 4 -12.92 -14.87 -10.70
CA ASP A 4 -11.93 -13.90 -10.24
C ASP A 4 -11.97 -13.68 -8.71
N LEU A 5 -12.83 -14.41 -7.99
CA LEU A 5 -12.92 -14.34 -6.53
C LEU A 5 -12.08 -15.45 -5.89
N PHE A 6 -11.24 -15.08 -4.94
CA PHE A 6 -10.44 -16.00 -4.12
C PHE A 6 -10.79 -15.77 -2.65
N LEU A 7 -11.14 -16.84 -1.94
CA LEU A 7 -11.41 -16.80 -0.51
C LEU A 7 -10.13 -16.44 0.25
N LEU A 8 -10.15 -15.32 0.95
CA LEU A 8 -9.02 -14.85 1.76
C LEU A 8 -9.02 -15.49 3.15
N ASP A 9 -10.15 -15.35 3.85
CA ASP A 9 -10.35 -15.80 5.22
C ASP A 9 -11.86 -15.94 5.50
N SER A 10 -12.23 -16.72 6.52
CA SER A 10 -13.62 -16.94 6.92
C SER A 10 -13.75 -16.99 8.45
N ARG A 11 -14.88 -16.51 8.98
CA ARG A 11 -15.17 -16.50 10.41
C ARG A 11 -16.61 -16.96 10.65
N THR A 12 -16.80 -17.91 11.57
CA THR A 12 -18.11 -18.28 12.10
C THR A 12 -18.36 -17.49 13.37
N LEU A 13 -19.54 -16.86 13.47
CA LEU A 13 -19.90 -15.96 14.55
C LEU A 13 -21.32 -16.27 15.03
N TRP A 14 -21.59 -16.01 16.30
CA TRP A 14 -22.96 -15.98 16.81
C TRP A 14 -23.61 -14.62 16.56
N ALA A 15 -24.93 -14.60 16.34
CA ALA A 15 -25.68 -13.36 16.10
C ALA A 15 -25.65 -12.37 17.29
N SER A 16 -25.32 -12.85 18.48
CA SER A 16 -25.17 -12.02 19.69
C SER A 16 -23.76 -11.43 19.85
N GLU A 17 -22.80 -11.80 19.00
CA GLU A 17 -21.45 -11.23 19.07
C GLU A 17 -21.44 -9.79 18.55
N GLU A 18 -20.75 -8.92 19.27
CA GLU A 18 -20.54 -7.53 18.91
C GLU A 18 -19.05 -7.20 18.92
N GLY A 19 -18.61 -6.35 17.99
CA GLY A 19 -17.24 -5.85 17.96
C GLY A 19 -16.65 -5.78 16.56
N TRP A 20 -15.33 -5.60 16.51
CA TRP A 20 -14.57 -5.61 15.27
C TRP A 20 -14.30 -7.03 14.81
N LEU A 21 -14.56 -7.29 13.54
CA LEU A 21 -14.15 -8.52 12.87
C LEU A 21 -12.77 -8.31 12.24
N VAL A 22 -11.90 -9.30 12.40
CA VAL A 22 -10.54 -9.30 11.87
C VAL A 22 -10.43 -10.46 10.89
N PHE A 23 -9.91 -10.15 9.70
CA PHE A 23 -9.67 -11.11 8.63
C PHE A 23 -8.21 -11.03 8.21
N ASP A 24 -7.56 -12.19 8.05
CA ASP A 24 -6.19 -12.24 7.54
C ASP A 24 -6.19 -12.06 6.01
N ILE A 25 -5.52 -11.01 5.55
CA ILE A 25 -5.33 -10.72 4.13
C ILE A 25 -3.84 -10.63 3.75
N THR A 26 -2.95 -11.16 4.60
CA THR A 26 -1.49 -11.00 4.48
C THR A 26 -0.95 -11.45 3.14
N ALA A 27 -1.37 -12.62 2.63
CA ALA A 27 -0.92 -13.13 1.34
C ALA A 27 -1.31 -12.17 0.19
N THR A 28 -2.57 -11.71 0.21
CA THR A 28 -3.13 -10.82 -0.80
C THR A 28 -2.52 -9.42 -0.75
N SER A 29 -2.29 -8.87 0.43
CA SER A 29 -1.68 -7.54 0.58
C SER A 29 -0.24 -7.52 0.08
N ASN A 30 0.54 -8.59 0.32
CA ASN A 30 1.87 -8.74 -0.26
C ASN A 30 1.81 -8.84 -1.79
N HIS A 31 0.86 -9.61 -2.34
CA HIS A 31 0.69 -9.73 -3.79
C HIS A 31 0.38 -8.38 -4.44
N TRP A 32 -0.50 -7.56 -3.84
CA TRP A 32 -0.82 -6.23 -4.36
C TRP A 32 0.37 -5.27 -4.37
N VAL A 33 1.28 -5.37 -3.40
CA VAL A 33 2.50 -4.54 -3.38
C VAL A 33 3.39 -4.83 -4.59
N VAL A 34 3.54 -6.12 -4.96
CA VAL A 34 4.34 -6.52 -6.13
C VAL A 34 3.61 -6.27 -7.44
N ASN A 35 2.28 -6.45 -7.44
CA ASN A 35 1.43 -6.39 -8.62
C ASN A 35 0.24 -5.43 -8.42
N PRO A 36 0.46 -4.10 -8.38
CA PRO A 36 -0.61 -3.15 -8.05
C PRO A 36 -1.83 -3.19 -8.98
N ARG A 37 -1.61 -3.55 -10.26
CA ARG A 37 -2.69 -3.70 -11.25
C ARG A 37 -3.65 -4.86 -10.97
N HIS A 38 -3.27 -5.77 -10.08
CA HIS A 38 -4.09 -6.91 -9.69
C HIS A 38 -4.83 -6.68 -8.37
N ASN A 39 -4.83 -5.45 -7.84
CA ASN A 39 -5.71 -5.09 -6.72
C ASN A 39 -7.11 -4.78 -7.24
N LEU A 40 -7.98 -5.80 -7.21
CA LEU A 40 -9.39 -5.69 -7.60
C LEU A 40 -10.31 -5.28 -6.44
N GLY A 41 -9.74 -5.03 -5.25
CA GLY A 41 -10.46 -4.73 -4.03
C GLY A 41 -10.78 -5.98 -3.19
N LEU A 42 -11.59 -5.76 -2.15
CA LEU A 42 -12.04 -6.79 -1.22
C LEU A 42 -13.56 -6.89 -1.29
N GLN A 43 -14.06 -8.12 -1.26
CA GLN A 43 -15.47 -8.41 -1.12
C GLN A 43 -15.70 -9.18 0.18
N LEU A 44 -16.68 -8.74 0.95
CA LEU A 44 -17.16 -9.45 2.13
C LEU A 44 -18.51 -10.08 1.80
N CYS A 45 -18.63 -11.39 2.01
CA CYS A 45 -19.89 -12.11 1.98
C CYS A 45 -20.23 -12.59 3.39
N VAL A 46 -21.53 -12.75 3.66
CA VAL A 46 -22.04 -13.34 4.89
C VAL A 46 -22.97 -14.46 4.46
N GLU A 47 -22.78 -15.63 5.04
CA GLU A 47 -23.59 -16.81 4.76
C GLU A 47 -24.05 -17.43 6.07
N THR A 48 -25.24 -18.03 6.06
CA THR A 48 -25.68 -18.90 7.14
C THR A 48 -24.91 -20.22 7.12
N LEU A 49 -25.01 -21.03 8.19
CA LEU A 49 -24.38 -22.35 8.25
C LEU A 49 -24.91 -23.33 7.19
N ASP A 50 -26.13 -23.10 6.71
CA ASP A 50 -26.77 -23.80 5.58
C ASP A 50 -26.41 -23.20 4.21
N GLY A 51 -25.48 -22.24 4.15
CA GLY A 51 -24.93 -21.68 2.92
C GLY A 51 -25.79 -20.62 2.25
N GLN A 52 -26.76 -20.05 2.94
CA GLN A 52 -27.58 -18.97 2.38
C GLN A 52 -26.87 -17.62 2.51
N SER A 53 -26.68 -16.93 1.39
CA SER A 53 -26.12 -15.58 1.39
C SER A 53 -27.08 -14.59 2.05
N ILE A 54 -26.55 -13.81 2.99
CA ILE A 54 -27.26 -12.74 3.69
C ILE A 54 -26.62 -11.40 3.35
N ASN A 55 -27.43 -10.35 3.22
CA ASN A 55 -26.93 -8.98 3.12
C ASN A 55 -26.12 -8.64 4.40
N PRO A 56 -24.82 -8.29 4.29
CA PRO A 56 -23.98 -7.99 5.45
C PRO A 56 -24.57 -6.91 6.39
N LYS A 57 -25.28 -5.92 5.83
CA LYS A 57 -25.93 -4.87 6.62
C LYS A 57 -27.09 -5.40 7.47
N LEU A 58 -27.84 -6.39 6.98
CA LEU A 58 -28.90 -7.05 7.74
C LEU A 58 -28.32 -7.94 8.85
N ALA A 59 -27.11 -8.47 8.64
CA ALA A 59 -26.34 -9.19 9.66
C ALA A 59 -25.66 -8.27 10.70
N GLY A 60 -25.97 -6.96 10.70
CA GLY A 60 -25.42 -5.99 11.66
C GLY A 60 -24.04 -5.44 11.30
N LEU A 61 -23.45 -5.81 10.16
CA LEU A 61 -22.15 -5.30 9.75
C LEU A 61 -22.24 -3.86 9.21
N ILE A 62 -21.28 -3.04 9.65
CA ILE A 62 -21.20 -1.63 9.30
C ILE A 62 -20.17 -1.43 8.18
N GLY A 63 -20.63 -0.95 7.03
CA GLY A 63 -19.77 -0.63 5.89
C GLY A 63 -19.30 0.82 5.87
N ARG A 64 -18.64 1.22 4.77
CA ARG A 64 -18.09 2.58 4.55
C ARG A 64 -19.07 3.75 4.67
N HIS A 65 -20.38 3.48 4.61
CA HIS A 65 -21.43 4.50 4.73
C HIS A 65 -21.98 4.61 6.16
N GLY A 66 -21.41 3.86 7.12
CA GLY A 66 -21.78 3.94 8.53
C GLY A 66 -21.06 5.07 9.29
N PRO A 67 -21.26 5.13 10.62
CA PRO A 67 -20.56 6.08 11.49
C PRO A 67 -19.05 6.04 11.28
N GLN A 68 -18.42 7.21 11.17
CA GLN A 68 -17.00 7.32 10.80
C GLN A 68 -16.08 6.49 11.70
N ASN A 69 -16.34 6.48 13.01
CA ASN A 69 -15.57 5.71 14.00
C ASN A 69 -15.80 4.19 13.96
N LYS A 70 -16.68 3.71 13.08
CA LYS A 70 -17.00 2.29 12.86
C LYS A 70 -16.81 1.86 11.41
N GLN A 71 -16.23 2.71 10.56
CA GLN A 71 -15.95 2.33 9.17
C GLN A 71 -14.82 1.30 9.12
N PRO A 72 -14.92 0.30 8.22
CA PRO A 72 -13.87 -0.71 8.08
C PRO A 72 -12.58 -0.07 7.58
N PHE A 73 -11.46 -0.55 8.11
CA PHE A 73 -10.12 -0.12 7.73
C PHE A 73 -9.21 -1.33 7.58
N MET A 74 -8.11 -1.14 6.86
CA MET A 74 -7.09 -2.15 6.65
C MET A 74 -5.79 -1.71 7.33
N VAL A 75 -5.12 -2.65 7.99
CA VAL A 75 -3.78 -2.45 8.54
C VAL A 75 -2.85 -3.47 7.92
N ALA A 76 -1.70 -3.02 7.42
CA ALA A 76 -0.68 -3.91 6.88
C ALA A 76 0.71 -3.41 7.29
N PHE A 77 1.60 -4.34 7.61
CA PHE A 77 2.98 -4.08 7.99
C PHE A 77 3.89 -4.68 6.93
N PHE A 78 4.67 -3.83 6.27
CA PHE A 78 5.61 -4.27 5.24
C PHE A 78 7.03 -3.99 5.70
N LYS A 79 7.93 -4.93 5.39
CA LYS A 79 9.36 -4.69 5.57
C LYS A 79 9.89 -3.92 4.38
N ALA A 80 10.17 -2.62 4.57
CA ALA A 80 10.96 -1.87 3.60
C ALA A 80 12.40 -2.38 3.66
N THR A 81 12.88 -2.98 2.58
CA THR A 81 14.32 -3.19 2.41
C THR A 81 14.89 -1.93 1.77
N GLU A 82 15.65 -1.15 2.53
CA GLU A 82 16.50 -0.10 1.95
C GLU A 82 17.55 -0.77 1.07
N VAL A 83 17.25 -0.89 -0.22
CA VAL A 83 18.27 -1.30 -1.20
C VAL A 83 19.29 -0.16 -1.24
N HIS A 84 20.43 -0.36 -0.59
CA HIS A 84 21.58 0.51 -0.74
C HIS A 84 22.07 0.38 -2.19
N LEU A 85 21.57 1.23 -3.07
CA LEU A 85 22.00 1.32 -4.45
C LEU A 85 23.48 1.73 -4.45
N ARG A 86 24.36 0.75 -4.65
CA ARG A 86 25.78 1.02 -4.81
C ARG A 86 25.95 1.72 -6.15
N SER A 87 26.27 3.02 -6.11
CA SER A 87 26.68 3.75 -7.30
C SER A 87 27.93 3.11 -7.90
N THR A 88 27.90 2.78 -9.18
CA THR A 88 29.06 2.30 -9.93
C THR A 88 30.13 3.39 -9.92
N ARG A 89 31.24 3.17 -9.21
CA ARG A 89 32.39 4.09 -9.23
C ARG A 89 33.02 4.05 -10.62
N SER A 90 33.03 5.17 -11.34
CA SER A 90 33.82 5.29 -12.56
C SER A 90 35.30 5.14 -12.20
N THR A 91 35.99 4.15 -12.75
CA THR A 91 37.46 4.16 -12.76
C THR A 91 37.90 5.31 -13.66
N GLY A 92 38.20 6.47 -13.05
CA GLY A 92 38.66 7.65 -13.78
C GLY A 92 39.93 7.32 -14.56
N GLY A 93 39.81 7.31 -15.89
CA GLY A 93 40.96 7.23 -16.77
C GLY A 93 41.88 8.41 -16.50
N LYS A 94 43.16 8.12 -16.23
CA LYS A 94 44.24 9.11 -16.21
C LYS A 94 44.25 9.88 -17.54
N GLN A 95 43.72 11.09 -17.57
CA GLN A 95 44.09 12.07 -18.59
C GLN A 95 44.75 13.30 -17.94
N ARG A 96 46.08 13.16 -17.87
CA ARG A 96 47.12 14.14 -18.18
C ARG A 96 46.77 15.62 -17.99
N SER A 97 47.36 16.18 -16.92
CA SER A 97 47.73 17.58 -16.71
C SER A 97 47.94 18.38 -18.01
N GLN A 98 47.25 19.51 -18.13
CA GLN A 98 47.80 20.73 -18.71
C GLN A 98 47.28 21.97 -17.96
N ASN A 99 48.22 22.65 -17.30
CA ASN A 99 48.09 23.98 -16.72
C ASN A 99 47.70 25.03 -17.77
N ARG A 100 46.73 25.91 -17.47
CA ARG A 100 46.89 27.36 -17.68
C ARG A 100 45.89 28.23 -16.89
N SER A 101 46.45 28.99 -15.94
CA SER A 101 46.07 30.34 -15.42
C SER A 101 44.67 30.66 -14.86
N LYS A 102 44.66 30.88 -13.53
CA LYS A 102 43.93 31.87 -12.67
C LYS A 102 43.45 33.15 -13.40
N THR A 103 42.39 33.92 -13.09
CA THR A 103 41.38 34.16 -11.98
C THR A 103 40.50 35.39 -12.41
N PRO A 104 39.53 35.96 -11.65
CA PRO A 104 38.35 35.40 -10.95
C PRO A 104 37.04 36.26 -11.08
N LYS A 105 35.95 35.72 -10.49
CA LYS A 105 34.76 36.38 -9.87
C LYS A 105 33.82 37.26 -10.73
N ASN A 106 32.55 36.82 -10.82
CA ASN A 106 31.52 37.50 -10.04
C ASN A 106 30.37 36.58 -9.64
N GLN A 107 29.94 36.74 -8.38
CA GLN A 107 28.83 36.07 -7.74
C GLN A 107 27.51 36.64 -8.25
N GLU A 108 26.58 35.80 -8.65
CA GLU A 108 25.16 36.07 -8.41
C GLU A 108 24.54 34.84 -7.78
N ALA A 109 24.31 34.99 -6.47
CA ALA A 109 23.59 34.03 -5.66
C ALA A 109 22.09 34.35 -5.73
N LEU A 110 21.30 33.28 -5.81
CA LEU A 110 19.96 33.12 -5.22
C LEU A 110 18.87 34.09 -5.70
N ARG A 111 17.87 33.58 -6.44
CA ARG A 111 16.46 33.68 -6.01
C ARG A 111 15.69 32.40 -6.32
N VAL A 112 15.09 31.87 -5.26
CA VAL A 112 14.19 30.73 -5.18
C VAL A 112 12.85 31.15 -5.78
N ALA A 113 12.27 30.35 -6.67
CA ALA A 113 10.88 30.47 -7.06
C ALA A 113 10.02 29.64 -6.09
N ASN A 114 9.35 30.32 -5.15
CA ASN A 114 8.16 29.76 -4.49
C ASN A 114 6.95 30.15 -5.32
N VAL A 115 6.18 29.15 -5.75
CA VAL A 115 4.82 29.29 -6.25
C VAL A 115 3.88 28.87 -5.12
N ALA A 116 3.23 29.86 -4.50
CA ALA A 116 1.90 29.79 -3.89
C ALA A 116 1.45 31.23 -3.60
#